data_AF-A0A7S0VT81-F1
#
_entry.id   AF-A0A7S0VT81-F1
#
_cell.length_a   1.000
_cell.length_b   1.000
_cell.length_c   1.000
_cell.angle_alpha   90.00
_cell.angle_beta   90.00
_cell.angle_gamma   90.00
#
_symmetry.space_group_name_H-M   'P 1'
#
loop_
_entity.id
_entity.type
_entity.pdbx_description
1 polymer ?
#
loop_
_entity_poly.entity_id
_entity_poly.type
_entity_poly.pdbx_seq_one_letter_code
_entity_poly.pdbx_strand_id
1 'polypeptide(L)'
;RLGWGALAKLLSDTSPEVKQQALGSVKAVCRAEGAELPASMIDAVVVPVYQSLKDKNTAVRTVAERAMLHLLCLYSGMEAAESAAGRLKEADQVGVLEYCKRTVAKGVDACAASDEE
;
A
#
# COMPACT_ATOMS: atom_id res chain seq x y z
N ARG A 1 7.65 14.77 -11.97
CA ARG A 1 7.44 13.79 -10.87
C ARG A 1 5.95 13.74 -10.59
N LEU A 2 5.29 12.59 -10.79
CA LEU A 2 3.91 12.43 -10.32
C LEU A 2 3.92 12.51 -8.80
N GLY A 3 3.27 13.53 -8.24
CA GLY A 3 3.14 13.67 -6.80
C GLY A 3 2.15 12.65 -6.23
N TRP A 4 2.30 12.30 -4.96
CA TRP A 4 1.39 11.41 -4.23
C TRP A 4 -0.09 11.77 -4.40
N GLY A 5 -0.43 13.06 -4.54
CA GLY A 5 -1.80 13.52 -4.76
C GLY A 5 -2.43 13.06 -6.08
N ALA A 6 -1.65 12.92 -7.16
CA ALA A 6 -2.15 12.37 -8.42
C ALA A 6 -2.34 10.85 -8.32
N LEU A 7 -1.39 10.16 -7.67
CA LEU A 7 -1.46 8.71 -7.44
C LEU A 7 -2.66 8.32 -6.57
N ALA A 8 -2.93 9.08 -5.51
CA ALA A 8 -4.07 8.85 -4.62
C ALA A 8 -5.41 8.82 -5.38
N LYS A 9 -5.60 9.69 -6.37
CA LYS A 9 -6.82 9.69 -7.20
C LYS A 9 -6.95 8.43 -8.06
N LEU A 10 -5.84 7.97 -8.65
CA LEU A 10 -5.81 6.81 -9.54
C LEU A 10 -6.00 5.48 -8.79
N LEU A 11 -5.61 5.42 -7.51
CA LEU A 11 -5.81 4.22 -6.68
C LEU A 11 -7.29 3.90 -6.43
N SER A 12 -8.17 4.90 -6.54
CA SER A 12 -9.62 4.73 -6.39
C SER A 12 -10.36 4.71 -7.75
N ASP A 13 -9.64 4.57 -8.86
CA ASP A 13 -10.25 4.47 -10.18
C ASP A 13 -11.09 3.18 -10.30
N THR A 14 -12.12 3.20 -11.14
CA THR A 14 -12.99 2.05 -11.37
C THR A 14 -12.36 1.04 -12.32
N SER A 15 -11.47 1.46 -13.22
CA SER A 15 -10.73 0.60 -14.13
C SER A 15 -9.70 -0.25 -13.37
N PRO A 16 -9.75 -1.59 -13.50
CA PRO A 16 -8.72 -2.48 -12.96
C PRO A 16 -7.33 -2.18 -13.50
N GLU A 17 -7.21 -1.76 -14.75
CA GLU A 17 -5.95 -1.44 -15.41
C GLU A 17 -5.33 -0.17 -14.81
N VAL A 18 -6.14 0.88 -14.59
CA VAL A 18 -5.69 2.11 -13.93
C VAL A 18 -5.25 1.83 -12.50
N LYS A 19 -6.03 1.05 -11.74
CA LYS A 19 -5.64 0.64 -10.38
C LYS A 19 -4.33 -0.12 -10.35
N GLN A 20 -4.13 -1.09 -11.25
CA GLN A 20 -2.87 -1.84 -11.33
C GLN A 20 -1.68 -0.92 -11.60
N GLN A 21 -1.81 0.02 -12.53
CA GLN A 21 -0.75 0.99 -12.85
C GLN A 21 -0.48 1.94 -11.67
N ALA A 22 -1.53 2.38 -10.97
CA ALA A 22 -1.40 3.21 -9.78
C ALA A 22 -0.68 2.46 -8.64
N LEU A 23 -1.08 1.22 -8.35
CA LEU A 23 -0.45 0.36 -7.34
C LEU A 23 1.01 0.04 -7.70
N GLY A 24 1.30 -0.26 -8.97
CA GLY A 24 2.66 -0.44 -9.47
C GLY A 24 3.51 0.82 -9.32
N SER A 25 2.92 2.00 -9.52
CA SER A 25 3.58 3.28 -9.29
C SER A 25 3.85 3.53 -7.80
N VAL A 26 2.91 3.22 -6.91
CA VAL A 26 3.13 3.26 -5.45
C VAL A 26 4.33 2.41 -5.07
N LYS A 27 4.39 1.17 -5.56
CA LYS A 27 5.54 0.28 -5.37
C LYS A 27 6.84 0.93 -5.82
N ALA A 28 6.88 1.44 -7.06
CA ALA A 28 8.09 2.04 -7.62
C ALA A 28 8.55 3.28 -6.82
N VAL A 29 7.62 4.12 -6.37
CA VAL A 29 7.95 5.28 -5.55
C VAL A 29 8.50 4.87 -4.19
N CYS A 30 7.91 3.86 -3.52
CA CYS A 30 8.40 3.40 -2.22
C CYS A 30 9.81 2.80 -2.29
N ARG A 31 10.23 2.27 -3.45
CA ARG A 31 11.59 1.74 -3.68
C ARG A 31 12.62 2.82 -4.01
N ALA A 32 12.19 4.04 -4.32
CA ALA A 32 13.11 5.11 -4.68
C ALA A 32 13.91 5.57 -3.45
N GLU A 33 15.19 5.87 -3.65
CA GLU A 33 16.03 6.40 -2.57
C GLU A 33 15.47 7.74 -2.05
N GLY A 34 15.36 7.87 -0.73
CA GLY A 34 14.78 9.06 -0.09
C GLY A 34 13.27 9.21 -0.32
N ALA A 35 12.58 8.13 -0.68
CA ALA A 35 11.13 8.13 -0.76
C ALA A 35 10.53 8.43 0.63
N GLU A 36 9.56 9.34 0.63
CA GLU A 36 8.77 9.65 1.80
C GLU A 36 7.32 9.84 1.35
N LEU A 37 6.39 9.25 2.09
CA LEU A 37 4.99 9.55 1.97
C LEU A 37 4.64 10.59 3.05
N PRO A 38 4.14 11.79 2.68
CA PRO A 38 3.75 12.77 3.67
C PRO A 38 2.65 12.24 4.59
N ALA A 39 2.69 12.56 5.88
CA ALA A 39 1.69 12.11 6.86
C ALA A 39 0.24 12.50 6.49
N SER A 40 0.06 13.59 5.74
CA SER A 40 -1.23 14.03 5.19
C SER A 40 -1.74 13.17 4.04
N MET A 41 -0.87 12.37 3.41
CA MET A 41 -1.17 11.53 2.27
C MET A 41 -1.31 10.05 2.64
N ILE A 42 -0.93 9.65 3.86
CA ILE A 42 -1.00 8.28 4.36
C ILE A 42 -2.39 7.68 4.09
N ASP A 43 -3.45 8.35 4.52
CA ASP A 43 -4.81 7.82 4.38
C ASP A 43 -5.24 7.72 2.90
N ALA A 44 -4.88 8.72 2.11
CA ALA A 44 -5.22 8.80 0.71
C ALA A 44 -4.49 7.74 -0.16
N VAL A 45 -3.48 7.07 0.38
CA VAL A 45 -2.70 6.04 -0.31
C VAL A 45 -2.92 4.66 0.33
N VAL A 46 -2.76 4.53 1.65
CA VAL A 46 -2.85 3.24 2.36
C VAL A 46 -4.25 2.67 2.31
N VAL A 47 -5.29 3.50 2.43
CA VAL A 47 -6.68 3.03 2.45
C VAL A 47 -7.12 2.46 1.09
N PRO A 48 -6.92 3.15 -0.04
CA PRO A 48 -7.20 2.57 -1.36
C PRO A 48 -6.36 1.34 -1.68
N VAL A 49 -5.10 1.29 -1.26
CA VAL A 49 -4.24 0.10 -1.43
C VAL A 49 -4.82 -1.09 -0.65
N TYR A 50 -5.21 -0.89 0.61
CA TYR A 50 -5.85 -1.93 1.41
C TYR A 50 -7.19 -2.38 0.82
N GLN A 51 -8.03 -1.46 0.35
CA GLN A 51 -9.28 -1.81 -0.33
C GLN A 51 -9.01 -2.66 -1.58
N SER A 52 -7.92 -2.38 -2.30
CA SER A 52 -7.51 -3.15 -3.48
C SER A 52 -7.07 -4.58 -3.15
N LEU A 53 -6.68 -4.88 -1.90
CA LEU A 53 -6.46 -6.27 -1.44
C LEU A 53 -7.75 -7.10 -1.45
N LYS A 54 -8.91 -6.44 -1.41
CA LYS A 54 -10.24 -7.05 -1.44
C LYS A 54 -10.87 -6.98 -2.84
N ASP A 55 -10.13 -6.54 -3.87
CA ASP A 55 -10.66 -6.37 -5.22
C ASP A 55 -11.08 -7.72 -5.83
N LYS A 56 -12.12 -7.73 -6.67
CA LYS A 56 -12.58 -8.96 -7.36
C LYS A 56 -11.56 -9.43 -8.39
N ASN A 57 -10.82 -8.50 -8.99
CA ASN A 57 -9.78 -8.81 -9.96
C ASN A 57 -8.51 -9.31 -9.24
N THR A 58 -8.11 -10.55 -9.54
CA THR A 58 -6.93 -11.19 -8.94
C THR A 58 -5.64 -10.41 -9.22
N ALA A 59 -5.47 -9.86 -10.42
CA ALA A 59 -4.28 -9.09 -10.76
C ALA A 59 -4.18 -7.81 -9.91
N VAL A 60 -5.30 -7.11 -9.69
CA VAL A 60 -5.35 -5.95 -8.78
C VAL A 60 -4.94 -6.36 -7.36
N ARG A 61 -5.48 -7.46 -6.83
CA ARG A 61 -5.12 -7.96 -5.49
C ARG A 61 -3.63 -8.24 -5.37
N THR A 62 -3.05 -9.00 -6.30
CA THR A 62 -1.62 -9.35 -6.28
C THR A 62 -0.70 -8.12 -6.34
N VAL A 63 -1.04 -7.14 -7.17
CA VAL A 63 -0.26 -5.89 -7.24
C VAL A 63 -0.46 -5.05 -5.96
N ALA A 64 -1.66 -5.06 -5.37
CA ALA A 64 -1.94 -4.39 -4.11
C ALA A 64 -1.19 -5.00 -2.91
N GLU A 65 -1.08 -6.32 -2.85
CA GLU A 65 -0.29 -7.02 -1.81
C GLU A 65 1.16 -6.55 -1.82
N ARG A 66 1.76 -6.46 -3.02
CA ARG A 66 3.10 -5.93 -3.23
C ARG A 66 3.20 -4.45 -2.85
N ALA A 67 2.27 -3.61 -3.31
CA ALA A 67 2.27 -2.19 -2.99
C ALA A 67 2.17 -1.94 -1.47
N MET A 68 1.31 -2.69 -0.78
CA MET A 68 1.14 -2.61 0.66
C MET A 68 2.41 -3.01 1.42
N LEU A 69 3.10 -4.06 0.96
CA LEU A 69 4.38 -4.46 1.53
C LEU A 69 5.43 -3.35 1.42
N HIS A 70 5.62 -2.77 0.23
CA HIS A 70 6.61 -1.72 0.01
C HIS A 70 6.27 -0.44 0.79
N LEU A 71 4.98 -0.16 1.02
CA LEU A 71 4.56 0.91 1.95
C LEU A 71 4.97 0.62 3.40
N LEU A 72 4.90 -0.63 3.85
CA LEU A 72 5.37 -1.03 5.19
C LEU A 72 6.89 -0.94 5.30
N CYS A 73 7.64 -1.28 4.24
CA CYS A 73 9.09 -1.07 4.18
C CYS A 73 9.45 0.40 4.37
N LEU A 74 8.72 1.29 3.68
CA LEU A 74 9.00 2.73 3.64
C LEU A 74 8.98 3.39 5.03
N TYR A 75 8.17 2.87 5.95
CA TYR A 75 7.99 3.42 7.30
C TYR A 75 8.56 2.54 8.40
N SER A 76 9.55 1.69 8.07
CA SER A 76 10.19 0.81 9.05
C SER A 76 9.19 -0.07 9.83
N GLY A 77 8.11 -0.51 9.17
CA GLY A 77 7.12 -1.41 9.75
C GLY A 77 5.75 -0.77 10.02
N MET A 78 5.27 -0.86 11.27
CA MET A 78 3.85 -0.64 11.59
C MET A 78 3.44 0.80 11.86
N GLU A 79 4.35 1.75 12.10
CA GLU A 79 3.97 3.10 12.55
C GLU A 79 3.02 3.82 11.58
N ALA A 80 3.29 3.74 10.27
CA ALA A 80 2.39 4.31 9.26
C ALA A 80 1.09 3.51 9.11
N ALA A 81 1.14 2.19 9.29
CA ALA A 81 -0.06 1.38 9.28
C ALA A 81 -0.97 1.70 10.48
N GLU A 82 -0.40 1.93 11.67
CA GLU A 82 -1.12 2.34 12.87
C GLU A 82 -1.68 3.76 12.73
N SER A 83 -0.88 4.68 12.19
CA SER A 83 -1.32 6.05 11.90
C SER A 83 -2.49 6.07 10.91
N ALA A 84 -2.41 5.28 9.83
CA ALA A 84 -3.49 5.13 8.85
C ALA A 84 -4.72 4.45 9.47
N ALA A 85 -4.50 3.37 10.22
CA ALA A 85 -5.56 2.57 10.80
C ALA A 85 -6.36 3.35 11.85
N GLY A 86 -5.71 4.23 12.62
CA GLY A 86 -6.40 5.13 13.56
C GLY A 86 -7.36 6.13 12.90
N ARG A 87 -7.30 6.29 11.57
CA ARG A 87 -8.15 7.19 10.78
C ARG A 87 -9.16 6.45 9.89
N LEU A 88 -9.14 5.11 9.93
CA LEU A 88 -10.07 4.25 9.22
C LEU A 88 -11.36 4.05 9.99
N LYS A 89 -12.40 3.60 9.29
CA LYS A 89 -13.58 3.01 9.94
C LYS A 89 -13.13 1.79 10.73
N GLU A 90 -13.70 1.59 11.91
CA GLU A 90 -13.32 0.53 12.86
C GLU A 90 -13.24 -0.87 12.21
N ALA A 91 -14.15 -1.18 11.28
CA ALA A 91 -14.17 -2.44 10.54
C ALA A 91 -12.94 -2.65 9.62
N ASP A 92 -12.40 -1.57 9.04
CA ASP A 92 -11.23 -1.63 8.18
C ASP A 92 -9.92 -1.47 8.97
N GLN A 93 -9.95 -0.72 10.08
CA GLN A 93 -8.83 -0.53 11.01
C GLN A 93 -8.28 -1.86 11.50
N VAL A 94 -9.14 -2.75 12.00
CA VAL A 94 -8.73 -4.07 12.51
C VAL A 94 -8.08 -4.90 11.40
N GLY A 95 -8.70 -4.94 10.23
CA GLY A 95 -8.20 -5.75 9.12
C GLY A 95 -6.90 -5.23 8.51
N VAL A 96 -6.69 -3.90 8.44
CA VAL A 96 -5.40 -3.31 8.04
C VAL A 96 -4.31 -3.71 9.02
N LEU A 97 -4.55 -3.50 10.31
CA LEU A 97 -3.56 -3.80 11.34
C LEU A 97 -3.21 -5.29 11.38
N GLU A 98 -4.20 -6.17 11.29
CA GLU A 98 -3.95 -7.61 11.21
C GLU A 98 -3.15 -7.99 9.97
N TYR A 99 -3.50 -7.46 8.80
CA TYR A 99 -2.75 -7.73 7.58
C TYR A 99 -1.30 -7.28 7.73
N CYS A 100 -1.06 -6.05 8.18
CA CYS A 100 0.27 -5.50 8.39
C CYS A 100 1.06 -6.31 9.42
N LYS A 101 0.46 -6.69 10.55
CA LYS A 101 1.09 -7.55 11.56
C LYS A 101 1.53 -8.89 10.99
N ARG A 102 0.67 -9.56 10.21
CA ARG A 102 1.01 -10.83 9.56
C ARG A 102 2.13 -10.66 8.55
N THR A 103 2.12 -9.58 7.78
CA THR A 103 3.14 -9.29 6.76
C THR A 103 4.49 -8.98 7.40
N VAL A 104 4.52 -8.17 8.47
CA VAL A 104 5.75 -7.88 9.23
C VAL A 104 6.29 -9.12 9.93
N ALA A 105 5.43 -9.93 10.55
CA ALA A 105 5.83 -11.17 11.23
C ALA A 105 6.45 -12.21 10.28
N LYS A 106 6.12 -12.16 8.98
CA LYS A 106 6.73 -13.01 7.95
C LYS A 106 8.11 -12.52 7.48
N GLY A 107 8.54 -11.35 7.94
CA GLY A 107 9.76 -10.69 7.51
C GLY A 107 9.52 -9.84 6.27
N VAL A 108 9.51 -8.51 6.46
CA VAL A 108 9.31 -7.55 5.36
C VAL A 108 10.43 -7.68 4.32
N ASP A 109 11.66 -7.97 4.76
CA ASP A 109 12.82 -8.24 3.90
C ASP A 109 12.66 -9.50 3.05
N ALA A 110 12.00 -10.53 3.58
CA ALA A 110 11.78 -11.78 2.83
C ALA A 110 10.73 -11.61 1.71
N CYS A 111 9.80 -10.67 1.86
CA CYS A 111 8.78 -10.42 0.83
C CYS A 111 9.22 -9.38 -0.21
N ALA A 112 10.13 -8.45 0.14
CA ALA A 112 10.68 -7.48 -0.81
C ALA A 112 11.71 -8.09 -1.76
N ALA A 113 12.42 -9.14 -1.31
CA ALA A 113 13.40 -9.89 -2.10
C ALA A 113 12.78 -10.80 -3.19
N SER A 114 11.54 -11.26 -3.01
CA SER A 114 10.85 -12.15 -3.98
C SER A 114 10.30 -11.45 -5.23
N ASP A 115 10.66 -10.18 -5.46
CA ASP A 115 10.18 -9.34 -6.56
C ASP A 115 11.20 -9.26 -7.72
N GLU A 116 12.28 -10.06 -7.69
CA GLU A 116 13.31 -10.19 -8.74
C GLU A 116 13.00 -11.27 -9.81
N GLU A 117 11.81 -11.85 -9.83
CA GLU A 117 11.32 -12.75 -10.91
C GLU A 117 10.17 -12.13 -11.72
#